data_AF-A0A8B7N9R9-F1
#
_entry.id   AF-A0A8B7N9R9-F1
#
_cell.length_a   1.000
_cell.length_b   1.000
_cell.length_c   1.000
_cell.angle_alpha   90.00
_cell.angle_beta   90.00
_cell.angle_gamma   90.00
#
_symmetry.space_group_name_H-M   'P 1'
#
loop_
_entity.id
_entity.type
_entity.pdbx_description
1 polymer ?
#
loop_
_entity_poly.entity_id
_entity_poly.type
_entity_poly.pdbx_seq_one_letter_code
_entity_poly.pdbx_strand_id
1 'polypeptide(L)'
;MDSKTDIPPSLAPKMLAMMKAIDELKTGLSPIVSKPHHEVLAKLDHLERAKIHIMESYTLNALFWALIKLSSDSDAEQLEKDIKTELGRIKGVQQRVAELEARASMQRIDQAAARRFINHGLGTSGKRKKKSSIAKEEEVSTVQMPKKRSKLQDDINSSWQ
;
A
#
# COMPACT_ATOMS: atom_id res chain seq x y z
N MET A 1 33.69 49.48 4.39
CA MET A 1 33.76 48.02 4.12
C MET A 1 32.37 47.49 4.40
N ASP A 2 31.67 47.15 3.33
CA ASP A 2 30.20 47.15 3.26
C ASP A 2 29.57 45.88 3.85
N SER A 3 28.66 46.09 4.80
CA SER A 3 27.86 45.12 5.56
C SER A 3 26.73 44.45 4.74
N LYS A 4 26.91 44.27 3.43
CA LYS A 4 25.86 43.74 2.53
C LYS A 4 25.86 42.21 2.39
N THR A 5 26.73 41.49 3.09
CA THR A 5 26.94 40.04 2.91
C THR A 5 26.72 39.19 4.17
N ASP A 6 26.37 39.77 5.32
CA ASP A 6 26.18 38.98 6.53
C ASP A 6 24.74 38.49 6.68
N ILE A 7 24.58 37.17 6.65
CA ILE A 7 23.30 36.49 6.96
C ILE A 7 22.92 36.88 8.40
N PRO A 8 21.66 37.29 8.66
CA PRO A 8 21.22 37.63 10.00
C PRO A 8 21.56 36.54 11.03
N PRO A 9 22.15 36.87 12.20
CA PRO A 9 22.61 35.86 13.16
C PRO A 9 21.52 34.91 13.66
N SER A 10 20.26 35.35 13.67
CA SER A 10 19.10 34.53 14.04
C SER A 10 18.67 33.54 12.95
N LEU A 11 19.02 33.82 11.70
CA LEU A 11 18.67 33.00 10.54
C LEU A 11 19.73 31.94 10.23
N ALA A 12 21.01 32.27 10.42
CA ALA A 12 22.14 31.37 10.22
C ALA A 12 21.95 29.96 10.84
N PRO A 13 21.57 29.79 12.12
CA PRO A 13 21.38 28.46 12.70
C PRO A 13 20.20 27.70 12.07
N LYS A 14 19.14 28.39 11.66
CA LYS A 14 17.97 27.77 11.00
C LYS A 14 18.32 27.28 9.60
N MET A 15 19.09 28.07 8.84
CA MET A 15 19.59 27.67 7.53
C MET A 15 20.52 26.46 7.61
N LEU A 16 21.47 26.47 8.55
CA LEU A 16 22.38 25.36 8.76
C LEU A 16 21.62 24.07 9.13
N ALA A 17 20.63 24.17 10.02
CA ALA A 17 19.79 23.04 10.39
C ALA A 17 19.00 22.49 9.19
N MET A 18 18.45 23.37 8.35
CA MET A 18 17.73 22.97 7.14
C MET A 18 18.66 22.29 6.13
N MET A 19 19.85 22.83 5.88
CA MET A 19 20.85 22.22 4.99
C MET A 19 21.23 20.82 5.48
N LYS A 20 21.52 20.67 6.77
CA LYS A 20 21.83 19.38 7.39
C LYS A 20 20.69 18.37 7.23
N ALA A 21 19.44 18.81 7.46
CA ALA A 21 18.27 17.95 7.29
C ALA A 21 18.08 17.50 5.83
N ILE A 22 18.36 18.36 4.85
CA ILE A 22 18.32 18.00 3.42
C ILE A 22 19.43 17.01 3.07
N ASP A 23 20.64 17.20 3.58
CA ASP A 23 21.76 16.27 3.37
C ASP A 23 21.49 14.90 4.00
N GLU A 24 20.91 14.86 5.20
CA GLU A 24 20.46 13.63 5.86
C GLU A 24 19.37 12.92 5.04
N LEU A 25 18.38 13.66 4.53
CA LEU A 25 17.33 13.11 3.67
C LEU A 25 17.90 12.53 2.36
N LYS A 26 18.80 13.26 1.70
CA LYS A 26 19.47 12.80 0.48
C LYS A 26 20.29 11.54 0.72
N THR A 27 20.99 11.49 1.85
CA THR A 27 21.76 10.31 2.26
C THR A 27 20.84 9.12 2.50
N GLY A 28 19.73 9.32 3.20
CA GLY A 28 18.74 8.27 3.49
C GLY A 28 18.03 7.73 2.23
N LEU A 29 17.74 8.59 1.24
CA LEU A 29 17.06 8.21 -0.01
C LEU A 29 18.00 7.68 -1.09
N SER A 30 19.31 7.91 -0.96
CA SER A 30 20.33 7.48 -1.93
C SER A 30 20.20 6.02 -2.38
N PRO A 31 19.96 5.03 -1.49
CA PRO A 31 19.84 3.62 -1.90
C PRO A 31 18.68 3.35 -2.85
N ILE A 32 17.61 4.15 -2.78
CA ILE A 32 16.37 3.93 -3.55
C ILE A 32 16.39 4.75 -4.84
N VAL A 33 16.96 5.96 -4.81
CA VAL A 33 16.97 6.87 -5.96
C VAL A 33 18.18 6.65 -6.89
N SER A 34 19.24 5.98 -6.43
CA SER A 34 20.46 5.76 -7.21
C SER A 34 20.32 4.79 -8.39
N LYS A 35 19.24 4.00 -8.44
CA LYS A 35 18.99 3.01 -9.50
C LYS A 35 17.55 3.14 -10.00
N PRO A 36 17.25 2.63 -11.21
CA PRO A 36 15.88 2.52 -11.68
C PRO A 36 15.01 1.76 -10.68
N HIS A 37 13.80 2.27 -10.46
CA HIS A 37 12.84 1.79 -9.45
C HIS A 37 12.61 0.27 -9.52
N HIS A 38 12.46 -0.25 -10.75
CA HIS A 38 12.24 -1.68 -10.99
C HIS A 38 13.43 -2.57 -10.54
N GLU A 39 14.67 -2.07 -10.61
CA GLU A 39 15.86 -2.82 -10.17
C GLU A 39 15.95 -2.90 -8.65
N VAL A 40 15.56 -1.82 -7.95
CA VAL A 40 15.51 -1.76 -6.49
C VAL A 40 14.44 -2.72 -5.96
N LEU A 41 13.24 -2.67 -6.55
CA LEU A 41 12.11 -3.50 -6.11
C LEU A 41 12.26 -4.98 -6.50
N ALA A 42 12.94 -5.31 -7.60
CA ALA A 42 13.06 -6.68 -8.09
C ALA A 42 13.59 -7.66 -7.03
N LYS A 43 14.46 -7.18 -6.13
CA LYS A 43 15.13 -8.00 -5.10
C LYS A 43 14.32 -8.19 -3.82
N LEU A 44 13.21 -7.46 -3.69
CA LEU A 44 12.41 -7.40 -2.46
C LEU A 44 11.17 -8.27 -2.57
N ASP A 45 10.71 -8.77 -1.43
CA ASP A 45 9.43 -9.44 -1.34
C ASP A 45 8.25 -8.46 -1.52
N HIS A 46 7.03 -8.98 -1.67
CA HIS A 46 5.85 -8.14 -1.92
C HIS A 46 5.53 -7.18 -0.74
N LEU A 47 5.87 -7.58 0.48
CA LEU A 47 5.60 -6.82 1.70
C LEU A 47 6.62 -5.70 1.88
N GLU A 48 7.90 -5.97 1.65
CA GLU A 48 9.00 -5.02 1.61
C GLU A 48 8.77 -3.97 0.53
N ARG A 49 8.33 -4.36 -0.68
CA ARG A 49 7.93 -3.41 -1.73
C ARG A 49 6.82 -2.48 -1.27
N ALA A 50 5.79 -3.02 -0.61
CA ALA A 50 4.69 -2.22 -0.10
C ALA A 50 5.17 -1.19 0.94
N LYS A 51 6.09 -1.58 1.84
CA LYS A 51 6.71 -0.67 2.81
C LYS A 51 7.50 0.45 2.14
N ILE A 52 8.28 0.14 1.11
CA ILE A 52 9.01 1.14 0.33
C ILE A 52 8.04 2.13 -0.30
N HIS A 53 6.99 1.66 -0.99
CA HIS A 53 6.02 2.56 -1.62
C HIS A 53 5.26 3.46 -0.61
N ILE A 54 4.96 2.94 0.59
CA ILE A 54 4.38 3.76 1.67
C ILE A 54 5.37 4.86 2.08
N MET A 55 6.63 4.50 2.30
CA MET A 55 7.68 5.45 2.70
C MET A 55 7.97 6.50 1.62
N GLU A 56 7.97 6.12 0.34
CA GLU A 56 8.09 7.04 -0.80
C GLU A 56 6.93 8.03 -0.85
N SER A 57 5.70 7.51 -0.75
CA SER A 57 4.49 8.34 -0.75
C SER A 57 4.49 9.32 0.42
N TYR A 58 4.89 8.87 1.60
CA TYR A 58 5.01 9.72 2.79
C TYR A 58 6.08 10.80 2.60
N THR A 59 7.24 10.42 2.08
CA THR A 59 8.35 11.34 1.81
C THR A 59 7.95 12.42 0.82
N LEU A 60 7.31 12.05 -0.29
CA LEU A 60 6.80 12.99 -1.28
C LEU A 60 5.77 13.95 -0.69
N ASN A 61 4.83 13.43 0.11
CA ASN A 61 3.82 14.25 0.78
C ASN A 61 4.45 15.27 1.74
N ALA A 62 5.48 14.85 2.49
CA ALA A 62 6.23 15.73 3.40
C ALA A 62 7.06 16.80 2.65
N LEU A 63 7.69 16.42 1.53
CA LEU A 63 8.40 17.37 0.67
C LEU A 63 7.46 18.38 0.02
N PHE A 64 6.27 17.95 -0.40
CA PHE A 64 5.25 18.83 -0.95
C PHE A 64 4.75 19.83 0.10
N TRP A 65 4.59 19.39 1.35
CA TRP A 65 4.31 20.30 2.47
C TRP A 65 5.43 21.33 2.68
N ALA A 66 6.69 20.91 2.65
CA ALA A 66 7.82 21.82 2.77
C ALA A 66 7.85 22.82 1.62
N LEU A 67 7.54 22.39 0.39
CA LEU A 67 7.44 23.26 -0.78
C LEU A 67 6.37 24.34 -0.61
N ILE A 68 5.17 23.97 -0.15
CA ILE A 68 4.09 24.95 0.12
C ILE A 68 4.49 25.97 1.19
N LYS A 69 5.22 25.54 2.22
CA LYS A 69 5.71 26.47 3.26
C LYS A 69 6.78 27.43 2.76
N LEU A 70 7.45 27.10 1.65
CA LEU A 70 8.48 27.92 1.03
C LEU A 70 7.93 28.76 -0.13
N SER A 71 6.86 28.32 -0.80
CA SER A 71 6.15 29.09 -1.82
C SER A 71 5.17 30.08 -1.19
N SER A 72 4.86 31.15 -1.91
CA SER A 72 3.87 32.15 -1.50
C SER A 72 2.64 32.04 -2.42
N ASP A 73 2.06 30.84 -2.51
CA ASP A 73 0.89 30.58 -3.35
C ASP A 73 -0.41 31.03 -2.67
N SER A 74 -1.33 31.58 -3.46
CA SER A 74 -2.68 31.97 -2.99
C SER A 74 -3.49 30.78 -2.48
N ASP A 75 -3.16 29.58 -2.95
CA ASP A 75 -3.94 28.37 -2.73
C ASP A 75 -3.38 27.50 -1.60
N ALA A 76 -2.39 28.01 -0.85
CA ALA A 76 -1.66 27.27 0.18
C ALA A 76 -2.61 26.59 1.18
N GLU A 77 -3.65 27.27 1.68
CA GLU A 77 -4.57 26.69 2.68
C GLU A 77 -5.33 25.46 2.14
N GLN A 78 -5.72 25.47 0.88
CA GLN A 78 -6.43 24.35 0.27
C GLN A 78 -5.47 23.17 0.04
N LEU A 79 -4.28 23.44 -0.51
CA LEU A 79 -3.25 22.43 -0.70
C LEU A 79 -2.83 21.79 0.63
N GLU A 80 -2.80 22.56 1.73
CA GLU A 80 -2.54 22.02 3.07
C GLU A 80 -3.61 21.03 3.53
N LYS A 81 -4.89 21.27 3.23
CA LYS A 81 -6.00 20.34 3.53
C LYS A 81 -5.88 19.07 2.70
N ASP A 82 -5.51 19.20 1.44
CA ASP A 82 -5.37 18.07 0.52
C ASP A 82 -4.19 17.17 0.93
N ILE A 83 -3.04 17.75 1.31
CA ILE A 83 -1.89 17.00 1.86
C ILE A 83 -2.25 16.24 3.14
N LYS A 84 -3.04 16.86 4.03
CA LYS A 84 -3.50 16.19 5.25
C LYS A 84 -4.42 15.01 4.94
N THR A 85 -5.24 15.14 3.89
CA THR A 85 -6.09 14.06 3.39
C THR A 85 -5.24 12.92 2.84
N GLU A 86 -4.23 13.23 2.01
CA GLU A 86 -3.26 12.24 1.51
C GLU A 86 -2.50 11.55 2.65
N LEU A 87 -2.14 12.28 3.69
CA LEU A 87 -1.50 11.70 4.88
C LEU A 87 -2.44 10.70 5.58
N GLY A 88 -3.73 11.00 5.66
CA GLY A 88 -4.75 10.08 6.17
C GLY A 88 -4.85 8.81 5.33
N ARG A 89 -4.82 8.95 3.99
CA ARG A 89 -4.82 7.83 3.05
C ARG A 89 -3.59 6.93 3.25
N ILE A 90 -2.40 7.52 3.35
CA ILE A 90 -1.14 6.80 3.57
C ILE A 90 -1.18 6.03 4.90
N LYS A 91 -1.66 6.66 5.99
CA LYS A 91 -1.83 6.00 7.29
C LYS A 91 -2.78 4.80 7.20
N GLY A 92 -3.88 4.93 6.45
CA GLY A 92 -4.80 3.82 6.21
C GLY A 92 -4.15 2.64 5.50
N VAL A 93 -3.30 2.91 4.51
CA VAL A 93 -2.52 1.86 3.81
C VAL A 93 -1.49 1.23 4.75
N GLN A 94 -0.79 2.04 5.56
CA GLN A 94 0.18 1.56 6.55
C GLN A 94 -0.47 0.64 7.59
N GLN A 95 -1.67 0.98 8.07
CA GLN A 95 -2.43 0.13 8.98
C GLN A 95 -2.79 -1.23 8.35
N ARG A 96 -3.26 -1.24 7.10
CA ARG A 96 -3.57 -2.49 6.39
C ARG A 96 -2.34 -3.37 6.22
N VAL A 97 -1.18 -2.78 5.91
CA VAL A 97 0.08 -3.53 5.84
C VAL A 97 0.43 -4.12 7.21
N ALA A 98 0.34 -3.34 8.29
CA ALA A 98 0.59 -3.83 9.64
C ALA A 98 -0.35 -4.98 10.05
N GLU A 99 -1.63 -4.92 9.66
CA GLU A 99 -2.60 -6.01 9.88
C GLU A 99 -2.22 -7.28 9.14
N LEU A 100 -1.70 -7.17 7.90
CA LEU A 100 -1.21 -8.33 7.14
C LEU A 100 0.02 -8.97 7.78
N GLU A 101 0.94 -8.15 8.29
CA GLU A 101 2.11 -8.63 9.03
C GLU A 101 1.72 -9.35 10.32
N ALA A 102 0.84 -8.72 11.10
CA ALA A 102 0.30 -9.31 12.33
C ALA A 102 -0.37 -10.66 12.01
N ARG A 103 -1.21 -10.72 10.97
CA ARG A 103 -1.88 -11.95 10.55
C ARG A 103 -0.91 -13.06 10.14
N ALA A 104 0.21 -12.72 9.49
CA ALA A 104 1.24 -13.68 9.14
C ALA A 104 1.93 -14.28 10.39
N SER A 105 2.04 -13.50 11.46
CA SER A 105 2.62 -13.93 12.74
C SER A 105 1.64 -14.62 13.70
N MET A 106 0.33 -14.54 13.44
CA MET A 106 -0.70 -15.14 14.30
C MET A 106 -0.63 -16.66 14.31
N GLN A 107 -0.81 -17.24 15.50
CA GLN A 107 -0.94 -18.69 15.65
C GLN A 107 -2.13 -19.21 14.86
N ARG A 108 -1.89 -20.24 14.03
CA ARG A 108 -2.95 -20.91 13.28
C ARG A 108 -3.83 -21.70 14.24
N ILE A 109 -5.10 -21.32 14.35
CA ILE A 109 -6.08 -22.09 15.12
C ILE A 109 -6.38 -23.40 14.37
N ASP A 110 -6.33 -24.52 15.08
CA ASP A 110 -6.80 -25.80 14.55
C ASP A 110 -8.33 -25.76 14.38
N GLN A 111 -8.74 -25.51 13.14
CA GLN A 111 -10.15 -25.44 12.77
C GLN A 111 -10.87 -26.78 13.00
N ALA A 112 -10.17 -27.91 12.89
CA ALA A 112 -10.76 -29.23 13.12
C ALA A 112 -11.03 -29.45 14.62
N ALA A 113 -10.09 -29.08 15.49
CA ALA A 113 -10.30 -29.11 16.93
C ALA A 113 -11.43 -28.15 17.38
N ALA A 114 -11.44 -26.91 16.87
CA ALA A 114 -12.50 -25.95 17.14
C ALA A 114 -13.89 -26.49 16.73
N ARG A 115 -13.99 -27.13 15.55
CA ARG A 115 -15.22 -27.80 15.09
C ARG A 115 -15.65 -28.93 16.02
N ARG A 116 -14.72 -29.72 16.56
CA ARG A 116 -15.03 -30.78 17.54
C ARG A 116 -15.60 -30.20 18.83
N PHE A 117 -14.99 -29.13 19.37
CA PHE A 117 -15.50 -28.46 20.57
C PHE A 117 -16.91 -27.89 20.36
N ILE A 118 -17.15 -27.24 19.22
CA ILE A 118 -18.47 -26.72 18.87
C ILE A 118 -19.50 -27.85 18.75
N ASN A 119 -19.18 -28.92 18.02
CA ASN A 119 -20.09 -30.06 17.84
C ASN A 119 -20.41 -30.80 19.14
N HIS A 120 -19.44 -30.88 20.05
CA HIS A 120 -19.64 -31.45 21.38
C HIS A 120 -20.49 -30.52 22.26
N GLY A 121 -20.23 -29.21 22.25
CA GLY A 121 -20.98 -28.20 23.01
C GLY A 121 -22.43 -28.02 22.55
N LEU A 122 -22.71 -28.21 21.27
CA LEU A 122 -24.07 -28.19 20.71
C LEU A 122 -24.86 -29.51 20.95
N GLY A 123 -24.25 -30.48 21.64
CA GLY A 123 -24.95 -31.63 22.22
C GLY A 123 -25.82 -32.41 21.24
N THR A 124 -25.27 -32.91 20.12
CA THR A 124 -25.94 -33.87 19.20
C THR A 124 -27.42 -33.60 18.82
N SER A 125 -27.93 -32.38 18.92
CA SER A 125 -29.32 -32.09 18.57
C SER A 125 -29.44 -31.88 17.05
N GLY A 126 -29.62 -33.00 16.35
CA GLY A 126 -30.03 -33.03 14.95
C GLY A 126 -28.99 -33.56 13.99
N LYS A 127 -28.76 -34.87 14.03
CA LYS A 127 -28.30 -35.61 12.85
C LYS A 127 -29.33 -35.45 11.71
N ARG A 128 -29.29 -34.36 10.94
CA ARG A 128 -29.77 -34.39 9.56
C ARG A 128 -28.63 -34.88 8.68
N LYS A 129 -28.56 -36.21 8.52
CA LYS A 129 -27.82 -36.86 7.44
C LYS A 129 -28.37 -36.35 6.10
N LYS A 130 -27.77 -35.31 5.52
CA LYS A 130 -27.84 -35.14 4.06
C LYS A 130 -26.79 -36.08 3.46
N LYS A 131 -27.19 -37.34 3.22
CA LYS A 131 -26.53 -38.17 2.21
C LYS A 131 -26.77 -37.45 0.88
N SER A 132 -25.80 -36.68 0.41
CA SER A 132 -25.69 -36.41 -1.02
C SER A 132 -24.70 -37.43 -1.55
N SER A 133 -25.27 -38.47 -2.15
CA SER A 133 -24.62 -39.26 -3.18
C SER A 133 -23.99 -38.31 -4.20
N ILE A 134 -22.66 -38.32 -4.33
CA ILE A 134 -21.90 -38.19 -5.58
C ILE A 134 -20.46 -38.58 -5.20
N ALA A 135 -20.17 -39.86 -5.34
CA ALA A 135 -18.82 -40.38 -5.51
C ALA A 135 -18.97 -41.70 -6.26
N LYS A 136 -19.03 -41.60 -7.59
CA LYS A 136 -18.50 -42.53 -8.60
C LYS A 136 -19.17 -42.26 -9.95
N GLU A 137 -18.47 -41.54 -10.81
CA GLU A 137 -18.42 -41.78 -12.26
C GLU A 137 -17.27 -40.93 -12.82
N GLU A 138 -16.09 -41.55 -12.88
CA GLU A 138 -15.09 -41.22 -13.91
C GLU A 138 -15.46 -42.04 -15.15
N GLU A 139 -15.96 -41.39 -16.20
CA GLU A 139 -15.42 -41.45 -17.59
C GLU A 139 -16.40 -40.84 -18.61
N VAL A 140 -15.89 -39.84 -19.34
CA VAL A 140 -16.17 -39.47 -20.74
C VAL A 140 -17.62 -39.12 -21.13
N SER A 141 -17.90 -37.81 -21.20
CA SER A 141 -18.55 -37.25 -22.40
C SER A 141 -18.12 -35.79 -22.63
N THR A 142 -17.51 -35.57 -23.79
CA THR A 142 -17.12 -34.27 -24.33
C THR A 142 -18.38 -33.46 -24.64
N VAL A 143 -18.70 -32.44 -23.85
CA VAL A 143 -19.69 -31.41 -24.24
C VAL A 143 -19.10 -30.02 -24.00
N GLN A 144 -18.88 -29.33 -25.11
CA GLN A 144 -18.34 -27.99 -25.20
C GLN A 144 -19.26 -26.97 -24.53
N MET A 145 -18.69 -26.10 -23.70
CA MET A 145 -19.39 -24.93 -23.17
C MET A 145 -19.34 -23.74 -24.15
N PRO A 146 -20.46 -23.05 -24.41
CA PRO A 146 -20.49 -21.91 -25.32
C PRO A 146 -19.80 -20.68 -24.69
N LYS A 147 -18.80 -20.15 -25.39
CA LYS A 147 -18.15 -18.87 -25.07
C LYS A 147 -19.14 -17.72 -25.28
N LYS A 148 -19.73 -17.18 -24.22
CA LYS A 148 -20.34 -15.84 -24.26
C LYS A 148 -19.22 -14.79 -24.28
N ARG A 149 -18.82 -14.38 -25.48
CA ARG A 149 -18.06 -13.14 -25.73
C ARG A 149 -18.98 -11.96 -25.38
N SER A 150 -18.58 -11.12 -24.42
CA SER A 150 -19.31 -9.90 -24.12
C SER A 150 -19.03 -8.87 -25.21
N LYS A 151 -20.10 -8.27 -25.75
CA LYS A 151 -20.05 -7.23 -26.79
C LYS A 151 -19.35 -5.92 -26.36
N LEU A 152 -18.86 -5.82 -25.13
CA LEU A 152 -18.08 -4.67 -24.66
C LEU A 152 -16.62 -4.68 -25.17
N GLN A 153 -16.10 -5.84 -25.59
CA GLN A 153 -14.69 -5.91 -26.02
C GLN A 153 -14.46 -5.42 -27.45
N ASP A 154 -15.49 -5.45 -28.31
CA ASP A 154 -15.38 -5.04 -29.71
C ASP A 154 -15.46 -3.50 -29.85
N ASP A 155 -16.24 -2.82 -28.99
CA ASP A 155 -16.36 -1.36 -28.99
C ASP A 155 -15.05 -0.66 -28.57
N ILE A 156 -14.24 -1.30 -27.71
CA ILE A 156 -12.95 -0.75 -27.26
C ILE A 156 -11.89 -0.83 -28.38
N ASN A 157 -11.93 -1.87 -29.21
CA ASN A 157 -10.95 -2.08 -30.29
C ASN A 157 -11.29 -1.33 -31.59
N SER A 158 -12.52 -0.85 -31.75
CA SER A 158 -12.96 -0.04 -32.90
C SER A 158 -12.64 1.46 -32.76
N SER A 159 -12.23 1.94 -31.58
CA SER A 159 -12.00 3.37 -31.33
C SER A 159 -10.58 3.86 -31.69
N TRP A 160 -9.70 2.98 -32.17
CA TRP A 160 -8.31 3.31 -32.51
C TRP A 160 -7.84 2.73 -33.86
N GLN A 161 -8.77 2.61 -34.82
CA GLN A 161 -8.46 2.51 -36.25
C GLN A 161 -9.15 3.62 -37.03
#